data_AF-A0A2K0W4S2-F1
#
_entry.id   AF-A0A2K0W4S2-F1
#
_cell.length_a   1.000
_cell.length_b   1.000
_cell.length_c   1.000
_cell.angle_alpha   90.00
_cell.angle_beta   90.00
_cell.angle_gamma   90.00
#
_symmetry.space_group_name_H-M   'P 1'
#
loop_
_entity.id
_entity.type
_entity.pdbx_description
1 polymer ?
#
loop_
_entity_poly.entity_id
_entity_poly.type
_entity_poly.pdbx_seq_one_letter_code
_entity_poly.pdbx_strand_id
1 'polypeptide(L)'
;MGTFNHQESDGLSAPPYALCFITILACAFASHRAKLRGPFVAAAAIVSTVGYCLLGVSEGVAARYAGVFLSVQIFVSISILLPWVSSVHHTESKRAGGWAIFATLGQFGPLVGTNIFPKDQGPYYHKGAWISCGFTSLVVLLSITYSLLICWENKRLDRVMIGDAGVGMEDDGHPRGFRYVV
;
A
#
# COMPACT_ATOMS: atom_id res chain seq x y z
N MET A 1 -14.07 8.83 27.99
CA MET A 1 -12.64 8.89 27.61
C MET A 1 -12.22 10.35 27.68
N GLY A 2 -11.04 10.58 28.25
CA GLY A 2 -10.61 11.83 28.90
C GLY A 2 -10.85 13.13 28.13
N THR A 3 -11.01 14.19 28.90
CA THR A 3 -11.21 15.59 28.52
C THR A 3 -10.00 16.17 27.79
N PHE A 4 -9.65 15.61 26.63
CA PHE A 4 -8.66 16.23 25.76
C PHE A 4 -9.34 17.32 24.96
N ASN A 5 -8.82 18.54 25.05
CA ASN A 5 -9.28 19.64 24.23
C ASN A 5 -8.93 19.35 22.74
N HIS A 6 -9.63 19.97 21.80
CA HIS A 6 -9.40 19.73 20.36
C HIS A 6 -7.92 19.91 19.99
N GLN A 7 -7.28 20.92 20.61
CA GLN A 7 -5.87 21.23 20.45
C GLN A 7 -4.92 20.12 20.93
N GLU A 8 -5.25 19.44 22.04
CA GLU A 8 -4.43 18.36 22.58
C GLU A 8 -4.55 17.11 21.71
N SER A 9 -5.77 16.80 21.22
CA SER A 9 -6.01 15.69 20.30
C SER A 9 -5.26 15.88 18.98
N ASP A 10 -5.26 17.09 18.43
CA ASP A 10 -4.51 17.42 17.22
C ASP A 10 -3.00 17.27 17.46
N GLY A 11 -2.50 17.74 18.61
CA GLY A 11 -1.10 17.59 19.01
C GLY A 11 -0.65 16.14 19.19
N LEU A 12 -1.52 15.26 19.72
CA LEU A 12 -1.24 13.83 19.89
C LEU A 12 -1.17 13.06 18.57
N SER A 13 -1.79 13.58 17.50
CA SER A 13 -1.78 12.95 16.18
C SER A 13 -0.51 13.24 15.38
N ALA A 14 0.19 14.35 15.64
CA ALA A 14 1.37 14.76 14.89
C ALA A 14 2.55 13.76 14.98
N PRO A 15 2.91 13.18 16.15
CA PRO A 15 4.04 12.27 16.26
C PRO A 15 3.90 10.98 15.43
N PRO A 16 2.75 10.29 15.39
CA PRO A 16 2.52 9.17 14.47
C PRO A 16 2.81 9.49 13.00
N TYR A 17 2.32 10.65 12.52
CA TYR A 17 2.56 11.07 11.13
C TYR A 17 4.01 11.45 10.87
N ALA A 18 4.68 12.10 11.82
CA ALA A 18 6.10 12.43 11.71
C ALA A 18 6.97 11.17 11.61
N LEU A 19 6.70 10.14 12.43
CA LEU A 19 7.38 8.85 12.31
C LEU A 19 7.07 8.16 10.98
N CYS A 20 5.80 8.21 10.54
CA CYS A 20 5.44 7.67 9.23
C CYS A 20 6.19 8.35 8.08
N PHE A 21 6.38 9.67 8.14
CA PHE A 21 7.18 10.37 7.14
C PHE A 21 8.62 9.84 7.07
N ILE A 22 9.25 9.60 8.22
CA ILE A 22 10.60 9.02 8.29
C ILE A 22 10.62 7.59 7.72
N THR A 23 9.62 6.76 8.05
CA THR A 23 9.55 5.39 7.52
C THR A 23 9.26 5.36 6.02
N ILE A 24 8.48 6.31 5.49
CA ILE A 24 8.28 6.50 4.04
C ILE A 24 9.63 6.75 3.37
N LEU A 25 10.43 7.70 3.86
CA LEU A 25 11.75 8.01 3.28
C LEU A 25 12.69 6.80 3.32
N ALA A 26 12.75 6.12 4.47
CA ALA A 26 13.58 4.93 4.64
C ALA A 26 13.16 3.79 3.70
N CYS A 27 11.86 3.49 3.63
CA CYS A 27 11.34 2.44 2.77
C CYS A 27 11.44 2.79 1.29
N ALA A 28 11.22 4.06 0.91
CA ALA A 28 11.40 4.53 -0.46
C ALA A 28 12.86 4.35 -0.91
N PHE A 29 13.83 4.73 -0.07
CA PHE A 29 15.24 4.54 -0.36
C PHE A 29 15.63 3.05 -0.44
N ALA A 30 15.17 2.25 0.52
CA ALA A 30 15.40 0.81 0.54
C ALA A 30 14.78 0.11 -0.68
N SER A 31 13.54 0.44 -1.03
CA SER A 31 12.84 -0.11 -2.19
C SER A 31 13.54 0.27 -3.50
N HIS A 32 14.01 1.52 -3.62
CA HIS A 32 14.76 1.97 -4.78
C HIS A 32 16.08 1.18 -4.94
N ARG A 33 16.78 0.92 -3.83
CA ARG A 33 18.04 0.16 -3.84
C ARG A 33 17.83 -1.33 -4.12
N ALA A 34 16.78 -1.92 -3.54
CA ALA A 34 16.47 -3.33 -3.70
C ALA A 34 15.91 -3.68 -5.08
N LYS A 35 15.40 -2.69 -5.83
CA LYS A 35 14.61 -2.90 -7.07
C LYS A 35 13.48 -3.92 -6.87
N LEU A 36 12.97 -3.96 -5.64
CA LEU A 36 11.84 -4.76 -5.20
C LEU A 36 10.87 -3.76 -4.53
N ARG A 37 9.65 -3.67 -5.06
CA ARG A 37 8.57 -2.77 -4.64
C ARG A 37 7.44 -3.55 -3.98
N GLY A 38 7.03 -4.69 -4.54
CA GLY A 38 5.94 -5.52 -4.03
C GLY A 38 6.11 -5.98 -2.58
N PRO A 39 7.25 -6.56 -2.18
CA PRO A 39 7.47 -6.99 -0.80
C PRO A 39 7.42 -5.86 0.23
N PHE A 40 7.86 -4.65 -0.14
CA PHE A 40 7.80 -3.49 0.76
C PHE A 40 6.37 -2.97 0.94
N VAL A 41 5.57 -2.98 -0.14
CA VAL A 41 4.14 -2.64 -0.07
C VAL A 41 3.40 -3.62 0.84
N ALA A 42 3.66 -4.92 0.66
CA ALA A 42 3.05 -5.97 1.49
C ALA A 42 3.48 -5.86 2.96
N ALA A 43 4.77 -5.66 3.24
CA ALA A 43 5.27 -5.50 4.60
C ALA A 43 4.63 -4.31 5.32
N ALA A 44 4.57 -3.14 4.67
CA ALA A 44 3.92 -1.96 5.23
C ALA A 44 2.41 -2.16 5.46
N ALA A 45 1.73 -2.85 4.54
CA ALA A 45 0.31 -3.17 4.69
C ALA A 45 0.06 -4.13 5.85
N ILE A 46 0.91 -5.15 6.04
CA ILE A 46 0.84 -6.07 7.19
C ILE A 46 0.98 -5.31 8.50
N VAL A 47 1.97 -4.40 8.60
CA VAL A 47 2.17 -3.58 9.80
C VAL A 47 0.92 -2.74 10.11
N SER A 48 0.31 -2.15 9.08
CA SER A 48 -0.94 -1.40 9.23
C SER A 48 -2.11 -2.27 9.67
N THR A 49 -2.27 -3.47 9.10
CA THR A 49 -3.29 -4.44 9.52
C THR A 49 -3.15 -4.82 10.99
N VAL A 50 -1.92 -5.04 11.47
CA VAL A 50 -1.66 -5.29 12.89
C VAL A 50 -2.09 -4.09 13.75
N GLY A 51 -1.82 -2.86 13.30
CA GLY A 51 -2.28 -1.64 13.95
C GLY A 51 -3.80 -1.55 14.08
N TYR A 52 -4.54 -1.78 13.00
CA TYR A 52 -6.00 -1.79 13.02
C TYR A 52 -6.59 -2.93 13.86
N CYS A 53 -5.96 -4.11 13.85
CA CYS A 53 -6.33 -5.23 14.72
C CYS A 53 -6.19 -4.84 16.20
N LEU A 54 -5.08 -4.17 16.56
CA LEU A 54 -4.85 -3.70 17.92
C LEU A 54 -5.88 -2.63 18.35
N LEU A 55 -6.30 -1.74 17.43
CA LEU A 55 -7.40 -0.80 17.66
C LEU A 55 -8.76 -1.47 17.83
N GLY A 56 -8.97 -2.61 17.17
CA GLY A 56 -10.20 -3.39 17.25
C GLY A 56 -10.36 -4.16 18.57
N VAL A 57 -9.25 -4.70 19.09
CA VAL A 57 -9.22 -5.57 20.27
C VAL A 57 -8.98 -4.80 21.57
N SER A 58 -8.20 -3.70 21.53
CA SER A 58 -7.77 -3.02 22.76
C SER A 58 -8.62 -1.80 23.12
N GLU A 59 -8.99 -1.73 24.39
CA GLU A 59 -9.64 -0.57 25.03
C GLU A 59 -8.65 0.33 25.79
N GLY A 60 -7.41 -0.14 25.99
CA GLY A 60 -6.38 0.60 26.73
C GLY A 60 -5.79 1.76 25.92
N VAL A 61 -5.66 2.94 26.54
CA VAL A 61 -5.18 4.17 25.88
C VAL A 61 -3.80 3.99 25.24
N ALA A 62 -2.85 3.38 25.95
CA ALA A 62 -1.49 3.17 25.44
C ALA A 62 -1.45 2.21 24.25
N ALA A 63 -2.22 1.11 24.30
CA ALA A 63 -2.27 0.13 23.23
C ALA A 63 -2.97 0.68 21.98
N ARG A 64 -4.02 1.49 22.14
CA ARG A 64 -4.67 2.20 21.03
C ARG A 64 -3.74 3.24 20.41
N TYR A 65 -2.97 3.97 21.23
CA TYR A 65 -1.99 4.94 20.72
C TYR A 65 -0.91 4.23 19.90
N ALA A 66 -0.34 3.13 20.41
CA ALA A 66 0.61 2.29 19.67
C ALA A 66 0.00 1.74 18.36
N GLY A 67 -1.26 1.31 18.39
CA GLY A 67 -1.96 0.86 17.19
C GLY A 67 -2.13 1.96 16.14
N VAL A 68 -2.28 3.23 16.53
CA VAL A 68 -2.30 4.37 15.59
C VAL A 68 -0.94 4.52 14.89
N PHE A 69 0.18 4.44 15.61
CA PHE A 69 1.52 4.49 14.99
C PHE A 69 1.72 3.42 13.90
N LEU A 70 1.21 2.21 14.16
CA LEU A 70 1.27 1.11 13.22
C LEU A 70 0.29 1.29 12.05
N SER A 71 -0.93 1.75 12.32
CA SER A 71 -1.98 1.95 11.31
C SER A 71 -1.56 2.95 10.22
N VAL A 72 -0.91 4.05 10.63
CA VAL A 72 -0.44 5.12 9.74
C VAL A 72 0.62 4.62 8.75
N GLN A 73 1.28 3.48 8.99
CA GLN A 73 2.25 2.90 8.04
C GLN A 73 1.65 2.52 6.68
N ILE A 74 0.32 2.51 6.53
CA ILE A 74 -0.34 2.34 5.23
C ILE A 74 0.08 3.42 4.20
N PHE A 75 0.47 4.61 4.65
CA PHE A 75 0.97 5.65 3.75
C PHE A 75 2.32 5.27 3.11
N VAL A 76 3.11 4.40 3.75
CA VAL A 76 4.32 3.84 3.12
C VAL A 76 3.94 2.99 1.92
N SER A 77 2.91 2.14 2.04
CA SER A 77 2.41 1.32 0.95
C SER A 77 1.99 2.18 -0.25
N ILE A 78 1.23 3.26 -0.04
CA ILE A 78 0.77 4.12 -1.15
C ILE A 78 1.93 4.87 -1.80
N SER A 79 2.90 5.36 -1.02
CA SER A 79 4.08 6.05 -1.56
C SER A 79 4.93 5.18 -2.48
N ILE A 80 5.01 3.87 -2.23
CA ILE A 80 5.74 2.92 -3.09
C ILE A 80 4.88 2.47 -4.28
N LEU A 81 3.57 2.33 -4.08
CA LEU A 81 2.64 1.87 -5.11
C LEU A 81 2.49 2.90 -6.25
N LEU A 82 2.51 4.19 -5.95
CA LEU A 82 2.38 5.27 -6.94
C LEU A 82 3.47 5.20 -8.06
N PRO A 83 4.78 5.13 -7.74
CA PRO A 83 5.83 4.86 -8.73
C PRO A 83 5.76 3.47 -9.36
N TRP A 84 5.12 2.50 -8.71
CA TRP A 84 5.01 1.14 -9.24
C TRP A 84 4.00 1.07 -10.38
N VAL A 85 2.82 1.68 -10.22
CA VAL A 85 1.78 1.76 -11.27
C VAL A 85 2.32 2.39 -12.55
N SER A 86 3.17 3.42 -12.42
CA SER A 86 3.80 4.07 -13.58
C SER A 86 4.85 3.19 -14.27
N SER A 87 5.49 2.28 -13.54
CA SER A 87 6.52 1.37 -14.08
C SER A 87 6.00 0.10 -14.73
N VAL A 88 4.72 -0.23 -14.57
CA VAL A 88 4.11 -1.45 -15.14
C VAL A 88 3.78 -1.28 -16.64
N HIS A 89 3.64 -0.04 -17.10
CA HIS A 89 3.19 0.27 -18.47
C HIS A 89 4.33 0.82 -19.32
N HIS A 90 4.56 0.20 -20.48
CA HIS A 90 5.61 0.61 -21.43
C HIS A 90 5.24 1.87 -22.23
N THR A 91 3.97 2.04 -22.58
CA THR A 91 3.50 3.17 -23.40
C THR A 91 2.91 4.26 -22.52
N GLU A 92 3.27 5.52 -22.79
CA GLU A 92 2.77 6.71 -22.07
C GLU A 92 1.23 6.76 -21.99
N SER A 93 0.52 6.42 -23.09
CA SER A 93 -0.95 6.39 -23.11
C SER A 93 -1.55 5.35 -22.15
N LYS A 94 -0.93 4.16 -22.06
CA LYS A 94 -1.38 3.10 -21.14
C LYS A 94 -1.06 3.48 -19.69
N ARG A 95 0.08 4.13 -19.47
CA ARG A 95 0.49 4.65 -18.16
C ARG A 95 -0.48 5.70 -17.63
N ALA A 96 -0.87 6.66 -18.48
CA ALA A 96 -1.86 7.68 -18.15
C ALA A 96 -3.24 7.07 -17.85
N GLY A 97 -3.67 6.09 -18.68
CA GLY A 97 -4.91 5.36 -18.44
C GLY A 97 -4.93 4.60 -17.10
N GLY A 98 -3.84 3.89 -16.77
CA GLY A 98 -3.69 3.20 -15.49
C GLY A 98 -3.71 4.17 -14.30
N TRP A 99 -3.05 5.33 -14.43
CA TRP A 99 -3.09 6.38 -13.42
C TRP A 99 -4.47 6.99 -13.24
N ALA A 100 -5.22 7.21 -14.32
CA ALA A 100 -6.58 7.72 -14.25
C ALA A 100 -7.49 6.75 -13.48
N ILE A 101 -7.44 5.45 -13.82
CA ILE A 101 -8.20 4.41 -13.12
C ILE A 101 -7.80 4.36 -11.65
N PHE A 102 -6.50 4.37 -11.35
CA PHE A 102 -5.99 4.37 -9.97
C PHE A 102 -6.48 5.58 -9.17
N ALA A 103 -6.40 6.78 -9.76
CA ALA A 103 -6.85 8.00 -9.12
C ALA A 103 -8.36 8.00 -8.86
N THR A 104 -9.17 7.55 -9.83
CA THR A 104 -10.63 7.42 -9.65
C THR A 104 -10.96 6.43 -8.53
N LEU A 105 -10.31 5.26 -8.52
CA LEU A 105 -10.52 4.26 -7.47
C LEU A 105 -10.09 4.77 -6.10
N GLY A 106 -9.01 5.55 -6.03
CA GLY A 106 -8.52 6.16 -4.80
C GLY A 106 -9.54 7.09 -4.13
N GLN A 107 -10.38 7.79 -4.92
CA GLN A 107 -11.37 8.73 -4.37
C GLN A 107 -12.56 8.03 -3.68
N PHE A 108 -12.82 6.75 -3.97
CA PHE A 108 -13.82 6.00 -3.21
C PHE A 108 -13.37 5.70 -1.78
N GLY A 109 -12.06 5.73 -1.50
CA GLY A 109 -11.50 5.51 -0.16
C GLY A 109 -12.06 6.50 0.88
N PRO A 110 -11.91 7.82 0.69
CA PRO A 110 -12.48 8.83 1.59
C PRO A 110 -14.02 8.78 1.68
N LEU A 111 -14.71 8.50 0.57
CA LEU A 111 -16.17 8.35 0.54
C LEU A 111 -16.64 7.24 1.49
N VAL A 112 -15.99 6.08 1.42
CA VAL A 112 -16.29 4.95 2.29
C VAL A 112 -15.80 5.21 3.71
N GLY A 113 -14.59 5.77 3.88
CA GLY A 113 -13.98 6.07 5.18
C GLY A 113 -14.79 7.04 6.03
N THR A 114 -15.36 8.10 5.45
CA THR A 114 -16.19 9.07 6.17
C THR A 114 -17.50 8.47 6.70
N ASN A 115 -18.02 7.41 6.06
CA ASN A 115 -19.25 6.73 6.47
C ASN A 115 -19.00 5.60 7.48
N ILE A 116 -17.77 5.10 7.61
CA ILE A 116 -17.42 3.97 8.47
C ILE A 116 -17.27 4.37 9.96
N PHE A 117 -17.06 5.65 10.27
CA PHE A 117 -16.87 6.17 11.63
C PHE A 117 -18.01 7.09 12.10
N PRO A 118 -19.24 6.57 12.29
CA PRO A 118 -20.36 7.37 12.79
C PRO A 118 -20.10 7.82 14.25
N LYS A 119 -20.43 9.08 14.54
CA LYS A 119 -20.22 9.71 15.88
C LYS A 119 -20.89 8.94 17.02
N ASP A 120 -21.96 8.19 16.71
CA ASP A 120 -22.73 7.35 17.63
C ASP A 120 -21.95 6.14 18.18
N GLN A 121 -20.85 5.74 17.55
CA GLN A 121 -20.00 4.62 17.99
C GLN A 121 -18.78 5.05 18.80
N GLY A 122 -18.76 6.31 19.27
CA GLY A 122 -17.78 6.77 20.23
C GLY A 122 -17.87 5.97 21.55
N PRO A 123 -16.77 5.80 22.30
CA PRO A 123 -15.45 6.40 22.06
C PRO A 123 -14.42 5.45 21.40
N TYR A 124 -14.78 4.18 21.16
CA TYR A 124 -13.83 3.16 20.69
C TYR A 124 -13.95 2.84 19.19
N TYR A 125 -15.07 3.15 18.54
CA TYR A 125 -15.27 2.96 17.10
C TYR A 125 -14.87 1.55 16.58
N HIS A 126 -15.20 0.49 17.32
CA HIS A 126 -14.77 -0.88 17.01
C HIS A 126 -15.18 -1.34 15.60
N LYS A 127 -16.39 -1.00 15.13
CA LYS A 127 -16.81 -1.39 13.77
C LYS A 127 -15.91 -0.77 12.72
N GLY A 128 -15.54 0.51 12.89
CA GLY A 128 -14.64 1.19 11.98
C GLY A 128 -13.25 0.57 11.96
N ALA A 129 -12.70 0.23 13.14
CA ALA A 129 -11.42 -0.46 13.24
C ALA A 129 -11.43 -1.83 12.54
N TRP A 130 -12.47 -2.65 12.73
CA TRP A 130 -12.60 -3.95 12.07
C TRP A 130 -12.78 -3.84 10.55
N ILE A 131 -13.57 -2.87 10.08
CA ILE A 131 -13.74 -2.63 8.65
C ILE A 131 -12.42 -2.20 8.03
N SER A 132 -11.69 -1.26 8.64
CA SER A 132 -10.35 -0.86 8.18
C SER A 132 -9.33 -2.01 8.23
N CYS A 133 -9.41 -2.89 9.23
CA CYS A 133 -8.62 -4.12 9.29
C CYS A 133 -8.91 -5.05 8.10
N GLY A 134 -10.19 -5.21 7.73
CA GLY A 134 -10.59 -5.98 6.56
C GLY A 134 -10.04 -5.40 5.25
N PHE A 135 -10.17 -4.08 5.05
CA PHE A 135 -9.64 -3.42 3.85
C PHE A 135 -8.11 -3.49 3.77
N THR A 136 -7.39 -3.27 4.87
CA THR A 136 -5.92 -3.38 4.87
C THR A 136 -5.46 -4.83 4.64
N SER A 137 -6.17 -5.81 5.18
CA SER A 137 -5.92 -7.24 4.89
C SER A 137 -6.13 -7.57 3.41
N LEU A 138 -7.16 -6.99 2.78
CA LEU A 138 -7.39 -7.12 1.34
C LEU A 138 -6.22 -6.51 0.54
N VAL A 139 -5.68 -5.36 0.97
CA VAL A 139 -4.48 -4.76 0.36
C VAL A 139 -3.28 -5.69 0.47
N VAL A 140 -3.08 -6.36 1.61
CA VAL A 140 -2.02 -7.37 1.77
C VAL A 140 -2.20 -8.50 0.77
N LEU A 141 -3.40 -9.08 0.68
CA LEU A 141 -3.71 -10.17 -0.25
C LEU A 141 -3.48 -9.75 -1.71
N LEU A 142 -3.97 -8.58 -2.10
CA LEU A 142 -3.79 -8.05 -3.46
C LEU A 142 -2.31 -7.77 -3.75
N SER A 143 -1.58 -7.19 -2.80
CA SER A 143 -0.14 -6.91 -2.96
C SER A 143 0.67 -8.20 -3.13
N ILE A 144 0.38 -9.23 -2.33
CA ILE A 144 1.03 -10.55 -2.46
C ILE A 144 0.67 -11.19 -3.81
N THR A 145 -0.62 -11.22 -4.15
CA THR A 145 -1.09 -11.81 -5.41
C THR A 145 -0.46 -11.12 -6.61
N TYR A 146 -0.42 -9.79 -6.62
CA TYR A 146 0.17 -9.01 -7.69
C TYR A 146 1.70 -9.20 -7.78
N SER A 147 2.39 -9.26 -6.64
CA SER A 147 3.83 -9.58 -6.59
C SER A 147 4.12 -10.98 -7.14
N LEU A 148 3.27 -11.97 -6.83
CA LEU A 148 3.39 -13.34 -7.34
C LEU A 148 3.10 -13.42 -8.85
N LEU A 149 2.09 -12.70 -9.33
CA LEU A 149 1.77 -12.61 -10.76
C LEU A 149 2.94 -12.00 -11.54
N ILE A 150 3.54 -10.92 -11.05
CA ILE A 150 4.71 -10.30 -11.69
C ILE A 150 5.91 -11.26 -11.66
N CYS A 151 6.12 -11.99 -10.56
CA CYS A 151 7.15 -13.03 -10.52
C CYS A 151 6.91 -14.14 -11.55
N TRP A 152 5.64 -14.53 -11.75
CA TRP A 152 5.27 -15.55 -12.71
C TRP A 152 5.43 -15.06 -14.15
N GLU A 153 5.00 -13.84 -14.45
CA GLU A 153 5.18 -13.19 -15.76
C GLU A 153 6.67 -13.02 -16.09
N ASN A 154 7.48 -12.56 -15.12
CA ASN A 154 8.94 -12.49 -15.28
C ASN A 154 9.54 -13.87 -15.60
N LYS A 155 9.13 -14.94 -14.90
CA LYS A 155 9.58 -16.32 -15.20
C LYS A 155 9.10 -16.86 -16.55
N ARG A 156 7.99 -16.33 -17.08
CA ARG A 156 7.49 -16.68 -18.42
C ARG A 156 8.28 -15.94 -19.49
N LEU A 157 8.55 -14.66 -19.30
CA LEU A 157 9.40 -13.85 -20.18
C LEU A 157 10.83 -14.40 -20.24
N ASP A 158 11.40 -14.83 -19.11
CA ASP A 158 12.72 -15.48 -19.08
C ASP A 158 12.74 -16.77 -19.92
N ARG A 159 11.64 -17.53 -19.94
CA ARG A 159 11.52 -18.76 -20.76
C ARG A 159 11.38 -18.47 -22.25
N VAL A 160 10.62 -17.45 -22.63
CA VAL A 160 10.47 -17.04 -24.04
C VAL A 160 11.77 -16.45 -24.57
N MET A 161 12.46 -15.62 -23.79
CA MET A 161 13.77 -15.04 -24.15
C MET A 161 14.87 -16.11 -24.30
N ILE A 162 14.84 -17.18 -23.50
CA ILE A 162 15.76 -18.33 -23.65
C ILE A 162 15.40 -19.18 -24.89
N GLY A 163 14.13 -19.25 -25.27
CA GLY A 163 13.67 -19.94 -26.50
C GLY A 163 13.99 -19.19 -27.79
N ASP A 164 13.81 -17.87 -27.80
CA ASP A 164 14.11 -16.98 -28.95
C ASP A 164 15.62 -16.75 -29.15
N ALA A 165 16.45 -17.05 -28.16
CA ALA A 165 17.91 -17.04 -28.35
C ALA A 165 18.39 -18.10 -29.37
N GLY A 166 17.52 -19.02 -29.81
CA GLY A 166 17.80 -20.03 -30.84
C GLY A 166 17.25 -19.70 -32.24
N VAL A 167 16.30 -18.77 -32.40
CA VAL A 167 15.70 -18.44 -33.69
C VAL A 167 15.49 -16.93 -33.76
N GLY A 168 16.32 -16.25 -34.55
CA GLY A 168 16.12 -14.83 -34.83
C GLY A 168 14.83 -14.64 -35.63
N MET A 169 13.80 -14.10 -34.99
CA MET A 169 12.65 -13.52 -35.68
C MET A 169 12.34 -12.12 -35.18
N GLU A 170 11.98 -11.28 -36.14
CA GLU A 170 11.55 -9.90 -36.00
C GLU A 170 10.11 -9.80 -35.50
N ASP A 171 9.89 -8.71 -34.76
CA ASP A 171 8.62 -7.97 -34.58
C ASP A 171 7.48 -8.64 -33.79
N ASP A 172 7.47 -8.35 -32.48
CA ASP A 172 6.26 -8.46 -31.64
C ASP A 172 6.31 -7.39 -30.53
N GLY A 173 6.45 -6.10 -30.89
CA GLY A 173 6.10 -4.93 -30.07
C GLY A 173 6.69 -4.75 -28.66
N HIS A 174 7.50 -5.68 -28.17
CA HIS A 174 8.12 -5.67 -26.84
C HIS A 174 9.63 -5.47 -27.02
N PRO A 175 10.19 -4.28 -26.70
CA PRO A 175 11.62 -4.08 -26.81
C PRO A 175 12.39 -5.00 -25.84
N ARG A 176 13.43 -5.63 -26.38
CA ARG A 176 14.32 -6.55 -25.67
C ARG A 176 14.82 -5.93 -24.36
N GLY A 177 14.63 -6.62 -23.24
CA GLY A 177 15.25 -6.29 -21.94
C GLY A 177 14.34 -5.65 -20.89
N PHE A 178 13.03 -5.53 -21.12
CA PHE A 178 12.11 -5.02 -20.09
C PHE A 178 11.85 -6.09 -19.01
N ARG A 179 12.22 -5.78 -17.76
CA ARG A 179 11.94 -6.63 -16.59
C ARG A 179 11.04 -5.89 -15.63
N TYR A 180 9.92 -6.50 -15.26
CA TYR A 180 9.01 -5.92 -14.29
C TYR A 180 9.70 -5.86 -12.92
N VAL A 181 9.63 -4.69 -12.30
CA VAL A 181 10.06 -4.48 -10.91
C VAL A 181 9.05 -5.19 -10.03
N VAL A 182 9.47 -6.30 -9.41
CA VAL A 182 8.66 -7.13 -8.49
C VAL A 182 8.32 -6.36 -7.24
#